data_AF-A0A1D2TWE7-F1
#
_entry.id   AF-A0A1D2TWE7-F1
#
_cell.length_a   1.000
_cell.length_b   1.000
_cell.length_c   1.000
_cell.angle_alpha   90.00
_cell.angle_beta   90.00
_cell.angle_gamma   90.00
#
_symmetry.space_group_name_H-M   'P 1'
#
loop_
_entity.id
_entity.type
_entity.pdbx_description
1 polymer ?
#
loop_
_entity_poly.entity_id
_entity_poly.type
_entity_poly.pdbx_seq_one_letter_code
_entity_poly.pdbx_strand_id
1 'polypeptide(L)'
;MSLNRVLAASALVAVAGLSLAGCSSTRSALGMTKVTPDEFRVVSKAPLVVPPDYALRPPAPGEPRPQELQPESAARTALLGQREAQARSDGEKLLVARAGADKADPLIRYVVDDETGDLAHKEKSFADRVMFWKDGKEAPSQAVTAVAADNVAAPIDPAAEEAKVKALTGGGQVVIAREKQTRIKLPGL
;
A
#
# COMPACT_ATOMS: atom_id res chain seq x y z
N MET A 1 55.43 3.47 -33.26
CA MET A 1 54.14 2.86 -32.86
C MET A 1 53.14 3.11 -33.99
N SER A 2 52.58 2.07 -34.59
CA SER A 2 51.67 2.20 -35.74
C SER A 2 50.42 3.00 -35.35
N LEU A 3 50.08 4.04 -36.12
CA LEU A 3 48.94 4.95 -35.88
C LEU A 3 47.65 4.22 -35.47
N ASN A 4 47.38 3.07 -36.09
CA ASN A 4 46.18 2.27 -35.83
C ASN A 4 46.08 1.76 -34.38
N ARG A 5 47.22 1.51 -33.71
CA ARG A 5 47.25 1.08 -32.30
C ARG A 5 46.97 2.25 -31.35
N VAL A 6 47.39 3.46 -31.72
CA VAL A 6 47.12 4.67 -30.94
C VAL A 6 45.64 5.07 -31.05
N LEU A 7 45.06 4.97 -32.25
CA LEU A 7 43.63 5.21 -32.48
C LEU A 7 42.73 4.18 -31.75
N ALA A 8 43.12 2.90 -31.76
CA ALA A 8 42.37 1.88 -31.03
C ALA A 8 42.44 2.09 -29.50
N ALA A 9 43.61 2.46 -28.97
CA ALA A 9 43.78 2.73 -27.55
C ALA A 9 43.01 3.97 -27.09
N SER A 10 42.99 5.05 -27.88
CA SER A 10 42.23 6.26 -27.55
C SER A 10 40.71 6.03 -27.59
N ALA A 11 40.23 5.24 -28.57
CA ALA A 11 38.82 4.86 -28.63
C ALA A 11 38.39 4.01 -27.42
N LEU A 12 39.24 3.08 -26.98
CA LEU A 12 38.94 2.19 -25.85
C LEU A 12 38.89 2.98 -24.52
N VAL A 13 39.80 3.95 -24.34
CA VAL A 13 39.78 4.86 -23.18
C VAL A 13 38.55 5.77 -23.19
N ALA A 14 38.15 6.26 -24.37
CA ALA A 14 36.95 7.10 -24.49
C ALA A 14 35.66 6.32 -24.13
N VAL A 15 35.53 5.08 -24.59
CA VAL A 15 34.38 4.22 -24.26
C VAL A 15 34.36 3.87 -22.77
N ALA A 16 35.51 3.57 -22.17
CA ALA A 16 35.61 3.32 -20.74
C ALA A 16 35.18 4.55 -19.92
N GLY A 17 35.62 5.75 -20.29
CA GLY A 17 35.23 7.00 -19.63
C GLY A 17 33.72 7.28 -19.67
N LEU A 18 33.07 7.02 -20.81
CA LEU A 18 31.61 7.16 -20.97
C LEU A 18 30.83 6.15 -20.11
N SER A 19 31.34 4.93 -19.96
CA SER A 19 30.69 3.89 -19.16
C SER A 19 30.67 4.22 -17.66
N LEU A 20 31.74 4.86 -17.13
CA LEU A 20 31.80 5.28 -15.73
C LEU A 20 30.88 6.48 -15.43
N ALA A 21 30.71 7.40 -16.38
CA ALA A 21 29.79 8.53 -16.23
C ALA A 21 28.31 8.09 -16.16
N GLY A 22 27.96 7.00 -16.87
CA GLY A 22 26.61 6.42 -16.85
C GLY A 22 26.20 5.84 -15.49
N CYS A 23 27.15 5.30 -14.72
CA CYS A 23 26.89 4.69 -13.40
C CYS A 23 26.41 5.70 -12.34
N SER A 24 26.75 6.99 -12.48
CA SER A 24 26.27 8.05 -11.59
C SER A 24 24.77 8.33 -11.81
N SER A 25 24.34 8.40 -13.08
CA SER A 25 22.95 8.64 -13.44
C SER A 25 22.04 7.46 -13.09
N THR A 26 22.50 6.23 -13.32
CA THR A 26 21.74 5.03 -12.93
C THR A 26 21.58 4.89 -11.43
N ARG A 27 22.58 5.30 -10.62
CA ARG A 27 22.46 5.33 -9.16
C ARG A 27 21.32 6.22 -8.66
N SER A 28 21.11 7.36 -9.30
CA SER A 28 20.00 8.27 -9.00
C SER A 28 18.66 7.74 -9.53
N ALA A 29 18.64 7.12 -10.72
CA ALA A 29 17.44 6.51 -11.30
C ALA A 29 16.97 5.25 -10.54
N LEU A 30 17.90 4.50 -9.95
CA LEU A 30 17.63 3.32 -9.12
C LEU A 30 17.29 3.67 -7.66
N GLY A 31 17.16 4.95 -7.32
CA GLY A 31 16.76 5.39 -5.98
C GLY A 31 17.79 5.12 -4.88
N MET A 32 19.05 4.82 -5.24
CA MET A 32 20.16 4.59 -4.29
C MET A 32 20.72 5.90 -3.71
N THR A 33 20.19 7.05 -4.13
CA THR A 33 20.47 8.35 -3.51
C THR A 33 19.39 8.64 -2.47
N LYS A 34 19.81 8.80 -1.21
CA LYS A 34 18.94 9.18 -0.10
C LYS A 34 18.39 10.59 -0.32
N VAL A 35 17.18 10.69 -0.86
CA VAL A 35 16.39 11.92 -0.88
C VAL A 35 15.60 11.95 0.42
N THR A 36 16.17 12.52 1.48
CA THR A 36 15.39 12.83 2.68
C THR A 36 14.55 14.07 2.40
N PRO A 37 13.21 14.00 2.53
CA PRO A 37 12.37 15.19 2.49
C PRO A 37 12.86 16.18 3.54
N ASP A 38 13.02 17.45 3.14
CA ASP A 38 13.47 18.52 4.01
C ASP A 38 12.42 18.76 5.11
N GLU A 39 12.78 18.34 6.32
CA GLU A 39 11.95 18.43 7.53
C GLU A 39 11.71 19.87 8.01
N PHE A 40 12.38 20.86 7.41
CA PHE A 40 12.16 22.29 7.65
C PHE A 40 11.41 22.99 6.52
N ARG A 41 11.02 22.26 5.47
CA ARG A 41 10.26 22.84 4.37
C ARG A 41 8.80 23.03 4.78
N VAL A 42 8.52 24.20 5.38
CA VAL A 42 7.17 24.63 5.75
C VAL A 42 6.38 24.89 4.47
N VAL A 43 5.42 24.01 4.16
CA VAL A 43 4.43 24.25 3.12
C VAL A 43 3.41 25.24 3.67
N SER A 44 3.33 26.44 3.10
CA SER A 44 2.31 27.42 3.46
C SER A 44 0.93 26.87 3.10
N LYS A 45 0.13 26.55 4.13
CA LYS A 45 -1.28 26.19 3.95
C LYS A 45 -2.04 27.47 3.58
N ALA A 46 -2.98 27.38 2.65
CA ALA A 46 -3.87 28.50 2.35
C ALA A 46 -4.54 28.98 3.66
N PRO A 47 -4.64 30.30 3.90
CA PRO A 47 -5.27 30.81 5.11
C PRO A 47 -6.69 30.26 5.23
N LEU A 48 -7.05 29.81 6.43
CA LEU A 48 -8.41 29.36 6.74
C LEU A 48 -9.31 30.61 6.76
N VAL A 49 -9.88 30.95 5.61
CA VAL A 49 -10.94 31.95 5.50
C VAL A 49 -12.23 31.27 5.95
N VAL A 50 -12.91 31.86 6.92
CA VAL A 50 -14.27 31.47 7.29
C VAL A 50 -15.17 31.82 6.10
N PRO A 51 -15.80 30.85 5.42
CA PRO A 51 -16.71 31.14 4.32
C PRO A 51 -17.88 31.97 4.85
N PRO A 52 -18.30 33.04 4.15
CA PRO A 52 -19.39 33.89 4.60
C PRO A 52 -20.75 33.27 4.27
N ASP A 53 -21.01 32.02 4.67
CA ASP A 53 -22.32 31.39 4.50
C ASP A 53 -22.60 30.36 5.60
N TYR A 54 -23.09 30.85 6.74
CA TYR A 54 -23.73 30.01 7.77
C TYR A 54 -25.22 29.71 7.45
N ALA A 55 -25.65 29.92 6.20
CA ALA A 55 -27.03 29.77 5.77
C ALA A 55 -27.27 28.49 4.97
N LEU A 56 -26.62 27.38 5.32
CA LEU A 56 -27.05 26.08 4.82
C LEU A 56 -28.36 25.72 5.50
N ARG A 57 -29.48 26.00 4.81
CA ARG A 57 -30.75 25.31 5.07
C ARG A 57 -30.45 23.81 5.06
N PRO A 58 -30.95 23.05 6.04
CA PRO A 58 -30.94 21.60 5.94
C PRO A 58 -31.50 21.20 4.57
N PRO A 59 -30.79 20.34 3.80
CA PRO A 59 -31.32 19.86 2.53
C PRO A 59 -32.69 19.24 2.78
N ALA A 60 -33.64 19.48 1.88
CA ALA A 60 -34.96 18.91 2.01
C ALA A 60 -34.83 17.38 2.10
N PRO A 61 -35.63 16.69 2.95
CA PRO A 61 -35.61 15.24 3.02
C PRO A 61 -35.81 14.65 1.61
N GLY A 62 -34.80 13.95 1.09
CA GLY A 62 -34.84 13.28 -0.21
C GLY A 62 -33.96 13.87 -1.32
N GLU A 63 -33.26 14.99 -1.09
CA GLU A 63 -32.34 15.56 -2.08
C GLU A 63 -30.94 14.91 -1.99
N PRO A 64 -30.25 14.62 -3.11
CA PRO A 64 -28.96 13.94 -3.08
C PRO A 64 -27.97 14.74 -2.25
N ARG A 65 -27.48 14.14 -1.15
CA ARG A 65 -26.51 14.79 -0.26
C ARG A 65 -25.20 15.00 -1.05
N PRO A 66 -24.70 16.23 -1.21
CA PRO A 66 -23.43 16.46 -1.90
C PRO A 66 -22.23 15.78 -1.23
N GLN A 67 -22.36 15.39 0.05
CA GLN A 67 -21.34 14.63 0.78
C GLN A 67 -21.36 13.11 0.53
N GLU A 68 -22.32 12.56 -0.23
CA GLU A 68 -22.33 11.15 -0.65
C GLU A 68 -21.54 10.91 -1.95
N LEU A 69 -20.42 11.61 -2.15
CA LEU A 69 -19.39 11.05 -3.03
C LEU A 69 -18.94 9.75 -2.37
N GLN A 70 -19.43 8.62 -2.88
CA GLN A 70 -19.18 7.30 -2.34
C GLN A 70 -17.71 7.17 -1.95
N PRO A 71 -17.37 6.90 -0.68
CA PRO A 71 -15.99 6.88 -0.21
C PRO A 71 -15.14 5.91 -1.04
N GLU A 72 -15.76 4.88 -1.61
CA GLU A 72 -15.16 3.94 -2.56
C GLU A 72 -14.70 4.63 -3.86
N SER A 73 -15.49 5.57 -4.38
CA SER A 73 -15.14 6.35 -5.59
C SER A 73 -14.00 7.34 -5.32
N ALA A 74 -14.01 7.99 -4.16
CA ALA A 74 -12.94 8.89 -3.72
C ALA A 74 -11.63 8.12 -3.46
N ALA A 75 -11.72 6.97 -2.76
CA ALA A 75 -10.59 6.09 -2.50
C ALA A 75 -10.03 5.50 -3.80
N ARG A 76 -10.90 5.06 -4.73
CA ARG A 76 -10.48 4.57 -6.05
C ARG A 76 -9.70 5.63 -6.83
N THR A 77 -10.17 6.87 -6.80
CA THR A 77 -9.48 8.01 -7.46
C THR A 77 -8.15 8.33 -6.79
N ALA A 78 -8.07 8.25 -5.46
CA ALA A 78 -6.83 8.47 -4.71
C ALA A 78 -5.80 7.36 -4.92
N LEU A 79 -6.23 6.10 -5.01
CA LEU A 79 -5.36 4.93 -5.16
C LEU A 79 -4.91 4.69 -6.60
N LEU A 80 -5.81 4.84 -7.57
CA LEU A 80 -5.54 4.55 -8.98
C LEU A 80 -5.17 5.81 -9.78
N GLY A 81 -5.31 7.00 -9.17
CA GLY A 81 -5.22 8.27 -9.87
C GLY A 81 -6.36 8.47 -10.88
N GLN A 82 -6.39 9.63 -11.54
CA GLN A 82 -7.23 9.82 -12.72
C GLN A 82 -6.64 9.01 -13.89
N ARG A 83 -7.05 7.73 -14.02
CA ARG A 83 -6.65 6.84 -15.12
C ARG A 83 -6.90 7.42 -16.52
N GLU A 84 -7.85 8.34 -16.65
CA GLU A 84 -8.26 8.93 -17.93
C GLU A 84 -7.42 10.14 -18.38
N ALA A 85 -6.60 10.73 -17.50
CA ALA A 85 -5.96 12.02 -17.81
C ALA A 85 -4.62 11.92 -18.57
N GLN A 86 -4.09 10.72 -18.82
CA GLN A 86 -2.88 10.57 -19.63
C GLN A 86 -3.28 10.47 -21.10
N ALA A 87 -3.06 11.54 -21.87
CA ALA A 87 -3.23 11.54 -23.32
C ALA A 87 -2.31 10.46 -23.93
N ARG A 88 -2.87 9.28 -24.21
CA ARG A 88 -2.13 8.18 -24.84
C ARG A 88 -1.82 8.53 -26.28
N SER A 89 -0.61 8.16 -26.71
CA SER A 89 -0.21 8.28 -28.11
C SER A 89 -1.08 7.40 -29.01
N ASP A 90 -1.20 7.76 -30.29
CA ASP A 90 -1.99 6.97 -31.23
C ASP A 90 -1.43 5.55 -31.44
N GLY A 91 -0.11 5.38 -31.27
CA GLY A 91 0.54 4.07 -31.25
C GLY A 91 0.10 3.19 -30.09
N GLU A 92 -0.05 3.76 -28.88
CA GLU A 92 -0.56 3.02 -27.72
C GLU A 92 -2.04 2.65 -27.89
N LYS A 93 -2.86 3.53 -28.46
CA LYS A 93 -4.26 3.22 -28.76
C LYS A 93 -4.36 2.05 -29.73
N LEU A 94 -3.53 2.06 -30.79
CA LEU A 94 -3.47 0.95 -31.76
C LEU A 94 -2.98 -0.36 -31.14
N LEU A 95 -1.96 -0.30 -30.28
CA LEU A 95 -1.45 -1.48 -29.58
C LEU A 95 -2.51 -2.08 -28.65
N VAL A 96 -3.22 -1.26 -27.90
CA VAL A 96 -4.26 -1.67 -26.95
C VAL A 96 -5.49 -2.25 -27.68
N ALA A 97 -5.89 -1.63 -28.80
CA ALA A 97 -6.95 -2.16 -29.66
C ALA A 97 -6.56 -3.51 -30.27
N ARG A 98 -5.30 -3.65 -30.73
CA ARG A 98 -4.75 -4.93 -31.22
C ARG A 98 -4.66 -5.99 -30.13
N ALA A 99 -4.34 -5.58 -28.89
CA ALA A 99 -4.33 -6.45 -27.72
C ALA A 99 -5.74 -6.84 -27.23
N GLY A 100 -6.80 -6.27 -27.83
CA GLY A 100 -8.18 -6.63 -27.52
C GLY A 100 -8.65 -6.11 -26.15
N ALA A 101 -8.03 -5.06 -25.61
CA ALA A 101 -8.46 -4.48 -24.33
C ALA A 101 -9.93 -4.01 -24.37
N ASP A 102 -10.42 -3.62 -25.54
CA ASP A 102 -11.81 -3.20 -25.78
C ASP A 102 -12.81 -4.35 -25.60
N LYS A 103 -12.33 -5.59 -25.62
CA LYS A 103 -13.14 -6.82 -25.44
C LYS A 103 -13.03 -7.41 -24.03
N ALA A 104 -12.33 -6.72 -23.12
CA ALA A 104 -12.20 -7.20 -21.75
C ALA A 104 -13.56 -7.15 -21.04
N ASP A 105 -14.00 -8.29 -20.50
CA ASP A 105 -15.23 -8.35 -19.72
C ASP A 105 -15.03 -7.62 -18.38
N PRO A 106 -15.82 -6.57 -18.08
CA PRO A 106 -15.72 -5.85 -16.80
C PRO A 106 -16.05 -6.76 -15.59
N LEU A 107 -16.77 -7.86 -15.80
CA LEU A 107 -17.17 -8.81 -14.76
C LEU A 107 -16.20 -9.99 -14.62
N ILE A 108 -15.09 -10.04 -15.37
CA ILE A 108 -14.16 -11.18 -15.37
C ILE A 108 -13.65 -11.54 -13.96
N ARG A 109 -13.54 -10.56 -13.06
CA ARG A 109 -13.17 -10.83 -11.66
C ARG A 109 -14.20 -11.69 -10.94
N TYR A 110 -15.49 -11.42 -11.13
CA TYR A 110 -16.55 -12.23 -10.54
C TYR A 110 -16.56 -13.64 -11.12
N VAL A 111 -16.34 -13.78 -12.43
CA VAL A 111 -16.26 -15.09 -13.08
C VAL A 111 -15.08 -15.89 -12.54
N VAL A 112 -13.89 -15.28 -12.45
CA VAL A 112 -12.70 -15.94 -11.89
C VAL A 112 -12.90 -16.27 -10.42
N ASP A 113 -13.49 -15.38 -9.63
CA ASP A 113 -13.75 -15.62 -8.21
C ASP A 113 -14.76 -16.77 -8.02
N ASP A 114 -15.76 -16.88 -8.89
CA ASP A 114 -16.72 -18.00 -8.89
C ASP A 114 -16.03 -19.33 -9.30
N GLU A 115 -15.23 -19.31 -10.36
CA GLU A 115 -14.49 -20.49 -10.84
C GLU A 115 -13.39 -20.95 -9.86
N THR A 116 -12.77 -20.02 -9.12
CA THR A 116 -11.62 -20.29 -8.24
C THR A 116 -11.96 -20.27 -6.74
N GLY A 117 -13.18 -19.90 -6.36
CA GLY A 117 -13.63 -19.89 -4.97
C GLY A 117 -13.47 -21.25 -4.29
N ASP A 118 -13.73 -22.33 -5.03
CA ASP A 118 -13.55 -23.71 -4.55
C ASP A 118 -12.10 -24.06 -4.22
N LEU A 119 -11.10 -23.42 -4.86
CA LEU A 119 -9.68 -23.63 -4.56
C LEU A 119 -9.26 -22.95 -3.26
N ALA A 120 -9.84 -21.80 -2.93
CA ALA A 120 -9.57 -21.09 -1.68
C ALA A 120 -10.15 -21.83 -0.46
N HIS A 121 -11.24 -22.57 -0.68
CA HIS A 121 -11.95 -23.31 0.37
C HIS A 121 -11.74 -24.83 0.32
N LYS A 122 -10.83 -25.33 -0.52
CA LYS A 122 -10.57 -26.77 -0.61
C LYS A 122 -9.82 -27.25 0.63
N GLU A 123 -10.50 -28.07 1.42
CA GLU A 123 -9.89 -28.91 2.45
C GLU A 123 -8.70 -29.68 1.84
N LYS A 124 -7.56 -29.72 2.56
CA LYS A 124 -6.39 -30.50 2.14
C LYS A 124 -6.82 -31.92 1.83
N SER A 125 -6.48 -32.40 0.63
CA SER A 125 -6.84 -33.73 0.15
C SER A 125 -6.39 -34.81 1.15
N PHE A 126 -7.10 -35.94 1.19
CA PHE A 126 -6.69 -37.09 2.01
C PHE A 126 -5.23 -37.49 1.74
N ALA A 127 -4.77 -37.42 0.48
CA ALA A 127 -3.40 -37.71 0.12
C ALA A 127 -2.40 -36.74 0.77
N ASP A 128 -2.75 -35.45 0.86
CA ASP A 128 -1.94 -34.41 1.52
C ASP A 128 -1.83 -34.70 3.03
N ARG A 129 -2.95 -35.09 3.65
CA ARG A 129 -2.99 -35.48 5.07
C ARG A 129 -2.14 -36.72 5.36
N VAL A 130 -2.12 -37.71 4.46
CA VAL A 130 -1.29 -38.92 4.62
C VAL A 130 0.19 -38.62 4.37
N MET A 131 0.51 -37.79 3.37
CA MET A 131 1.89 -37.41 3.03
C MET A 131 2.53 -36.55 4.13
N PHE A 132 1.76 -35.65 4.73
CA PHE A 132 2.24 -34.67 5.72
C PHE A 132 1.79 -34.98 7.16
N TRP A 133 1.31 -36.20 7.45
CA TRP A 133 0.77 -36.58 8.77
C TRP A 133 1.79 -36.39 9.91
N LYS A 134 3.08 -36.47 9.60
CA LYS A 134 4.16 -36.50 10.61
C LYS A 134 4.81 -35.14 10.84
N ASP A 135 4.58 -34.17 9.95
CA ASP A 135 5.02 -32.80 10.16
C ASP A 135 3.93 -32.13 11.00
N GLY A 136 4.13 -32.11 12.33
CA GLY A 136 3.19 -31.61 13.36
C GLY A 136 2.83 -30.12 13.27
N LYS A 137 2.46 -29.66 12.09
CA LYS A 137 1.86 -28.38 11.74
C LYS A 137 0.52 -28.64 11.04
N GLU A 138 -0.33 -29.44 11.67
CA GLU A 138 -1.76 -29.14 11.61
C GLU A 138 -1.96 -27.84 12.41
N ALA A 139 -1.62 -26.71 11.78
CA ALA A 139 -2.29 -25.48 12.17
C ALA A 139 -3.77 -25.74 11.86
N PRO A 140 -4.70 -25.54 12.82
CA PRO A 140 -6.11 -25.65 12.51
C PRO A 140 -6.33 -24.74 11.31
N SER A 141 -6.88 -25.28 10.22
CA SER A 141 -7.48 -24.44 9.22
C SER A 141 -8.46 -23.59 10.01
N GLN A 142 -8.12 -22.31 10.18
CA GLN A 142 -9.12 -21.32 10.51
C GLN A 142 -10.06 -21.39 9.32
N ALA A 143 -11.08 -22.24 9.44
CA ALA A 143 -12.33 -22.05 8.75
C ALA A 143 -12.64 -20.60 9.07
N VAL A 144 -12.43 -19.74 8.08
CA VAL A 144 -13.01 -18.42 8.07
C VAL A 144 -14.49 -18.75 8.03
N THR A 145 -15.09 -18.90 9.21
CA THR A 145 -16.50 -18.71 9.37
C THR A 145 -16.74 -17.38 8.67
N ALA A 146 -17.44 -17.44 7.54
CA ALA A 146 -18.17 -16.31 7.02
C ALA A 146 -19.18 -15.95 8.12
N VAL A 147 -18.68 -15.29 9.16
CA VAL A 147 -19.51 -14.61 10.13
C VAL A 147 -20.12 -13.50 9.29
N ALA A 148 -21.42 -13.64 9.12
CA ALA A 148 -22.31 -12.62 8.62
C ALA A 148 -21.83 -11.24 9.06
N ALA A 149 -21.94 -10.29 8.13
CA ALA A 149 -21.76 -8.88 8.40
C ALA A 149 -22.47 -8.47 9.69
N ASP A 150 -21.71 -8.37 10.78
CA ASP A 150 -21.99 -7.59 11.97
C ASP A 150 -20.74 -7.63 12.85
N ASN A 151 -20.27 -6.45 13.26
CA ASN A 151 -19.10 -6.25 14.12
C ASN A 151 -19.38 -6.76 15.54
N VAL A 152 -19.56 -8.07 15.72
CA VAL A 152 -19.68 -8.69 17.05
C VAL A 152 -18.31 -9.22 17.42
N ALA A 153 -17.64 -8.51 18.32
CA ALA A 153 -16.40 -8.96 18.94
C ALA A 153 -16.60 -10.39 19.47
N ALA A 154 -15.64 -11.28 19.17
CA ALA A 154 -15.64 -12.63 19.69
C ALA A 154 -15.82 -12.62 21.22
N PRO A 155 -16.55 -13.58 21.83
CA PRO A 155 -16.73 -13.65 23.27
C PRO A 155 -15.36 -13.64 23.97
N ILE A 156 -15.08 -12.58 24.71
CA ILE A 156 -13.84 -12.44 25.47
C ILE A 156 -13.96 -13.35 26.70
N ASP A 157 -13.08 -14.34 26.79
CA ASP A 157 -12.94 -15.17 28.00
C ASP A 157 -12.17 -14.38 29.08
N PRO A 158 -12.84 -13.96 30.18
CA PRO A 158 -12.22 -13.12 31.21
C PRO A 158 -11.04 -13.83 31.89
N ALA A 159 -11.08 -15.15 32.04
CA ALA A 159 -10.01 -15.89 32.72
C ALA A 159 -8.73 -15.94 31.90
N ALA A 160 -8.85 -16.03 30.57
CA ALA A 160 -7.72 -16.04 29.65
C ALA A 160 -7.02 -14.67 29.58
N GLU A 161 -7.79 -13.58 29.57
CA GLU A 161 -7.22 -12.22 29.56
C GLU A 161 -6.58 -11.85 30.89
N GLU A 162 -7.17 -12.24 32.03
CA GLU A 162 -6.55 -12.04 33.35
C GLU A 162 -5.20 -12.75 33.49
N ALA A 163 -5.08 -13.97 32.97
CA ALA A 163 -3.82 -14.71 32.96
C ALA A 163 -2.75 -13.99 32.13
N LYS A 164 -3.11 -13.46 30.95
CA LYS A 164 -2.22 -12.67 30.10
C LYS A 164 -1.79 -11.37 30.80
N VAL A 165 -2.73 -10.64 31.39
CA VAL A 165 -2.44 -9.39 32.10
C VAL A 165 -1.56 -9.65 33.32
N LYS A 166 -1.81 -10.72 34.08
CA LYS A 166 -0.98 -11.10 35.23
C LYS A 166 0.42 -11.55 34.82
N ALA A 167 0.56 -12.27 33.70
CA ALA A 167 1.86 -12.63 33.15
C ALA A 167 2.68 -11.40 32.73
N LEU A 168 2.01 -10.36 32.19
CA LEU A 168 2.67 -9.13 31.73
C LEU A 168 2.98 -8.15 32.88
N THR A 169 2.14 -8.08 33.90
CA THR A 169 2.25 -7.10 35.00
C THR A 169 2.87 -7.67 36.27
N GLY A 170 3.10 -8.99 36.34
CA GLY A 170 3.59 -9.67 37.53
C GLY A 170 2.64 -9.56 38.74
N GLY A 171 1.39 -9.13 38.54
CA GLY A 171 0.42 -8.87 39.60
C GLY A 171 0.60 -7.54 40.34
N GLY A 172 1.52 -6.67 39.88
CA GLY A 172 1.71 -5.33 40.42
C GLY A 172 0.73 -4.29 39.85
N GLN A 173 0.44 -3.24 40.61
CA GLN A 173 -0.38 -2.11 40.12
C GLN A 173 0.42 -1.31 39.06
N VAL A 174 -0.08 -1.27 37.83
CA VAL A 174 0.54 -0.49 36.74
C VAL A 174 0.16 0.98 36.90
N VAL A 175 1.09 1.80 37.42
CA VAL A 175 0.91 3.25 37.53
C VAL A 175 1.50 3.93 36.29
N ILE A 176 0.64 4.35 35.36
CA ILE A 176 1.07 5.14 34.19
C ILE A 176 1.20 6.61 34.64
N ALA A 177 2.39 6.99 35.10
CA ALA A 177 2.70 8.38 35.40
C ALA A 177 3.32 9.05 34.16
N ARG A 178 2.78 10.20 33.74
CA ARG A 178 3.44 11.06 32.77
C ARG A 178 4.60 11.74 33.49
N GLU A 179 5.83 11.28 33.27
CA GLU A 179 7.01 12.00 33.75
C GLU A 179 6.97 13.43 33.19
N LYS A 180 6.87 14.40 34.09
CA LYS A 180 6.91 15.81 33.75
C LYS A 180 8.36 16.12 33.36
N GLN A 181 8.70 16.00 32.08
CA GLN A 181 10.01 16.39 31.56
C GLN A 181 10.18 17.90 31.80
N THR A 182 10.85 18.26 32.90
CA THR A 182 11.20 19.65 33.25
C THR A 182 12.40 20.18 32.47
N ARG A 183 12.98 19.37 31.58
CA ARG A 183 14.06 19.82 30.70
C ARG A 183 13.50 20.15 29.33
N ILE A 184 13.55 21.43 29.01
CA ILE A 184 13.45 21.95 27.64
C ILE A 184 14.57 21.28 26.84
N LYS A 185 14.22 20.40 25.90
CA LYS A 185 15.19 19.85 24.95
C LYS A 185 15.57 20.98 24.00
N LEU A 186 16.75 21.56 24.18
CA LEU A 186 17.31 22.47 23.19
C LEU A 186 17.67 21.67 21.94
N PRO A 187 17.26 22.12 20.75
CA PRO A 187 17.68 21.46 19.52
C PRO A 187 19.17 21.72 19.31
N GLY A 188 19.99 20.67 19.26
CA GLY A 188 21.38 20.76 18.77
C GLY A 188 22.52 20.31 19.69
N LEU A 189 22.25 19.56 20.77
CA LEU A 189 23.27 18.73 21.45
C LEU A 189 22.74 17.32 21.70
#